data_AF-A0A5C7KPF9-F1
#
_entry.id   AF-A0A5C7KPF9-F1
#
_cell.length_a   1.000
_cell.length_b   1.000
_cell.length_c   1.000
_cell.angle_alpha   90.00
_cell.angle_beta   90.00
_cell.angle_gamma   90.00
#
_symmetry.space_group_name_H-M   'P 1'
#
loop_
_entity.id
_entity.type
_entity.pdbx_description
1 polymer ?
#
loop_
_entity_poly.entity_id
_entity_poly.type
_entity_poly.pdbx_seq_one_letter_code
_entity_poly.pdbx_strand_id
1 'polypeptide(L)'
;MKHLMLFFTRKRLSLRGFVLPFTLVMCMIMLTISMGISIVLVKQLYFSKLSRQSDIAYSAADAGMMCATMIDDQYVEPATGRGIFPYNGLIDPSTSINAVLADVNAERQLLGRAVLSLNDITCATSAIFNGSISSFAVVPFSRLTASNQTESGYASSFSMRMNLGDGTFRCAKVTVKKTSTYRQIISQGYAACSDVMSRPLERAIVNTTDTAQ
;
A
#
# COMPACT_ATOMS: atom_id res chain seq x y z
N MET A 1 55.12 -51.37 18.51
CA MET A 1 54.52 -50.04 18.33
C MET A 1 55.56 -49.01 18.78
N LYS A 2 56.49 -48.44 18.00
CA LYS A 2 56.49 -47.91 16.61
C LYS A 2 55.31 -47.00 16.31
N HIS A 3 55.23 -45.86 16.98
CA HIS A 3 55.01 -44.57 16.33
C HIS A 3 55.05 -43.45 17.37
N LEU A 4 55.47 -42.27 16.90
CA LEU A 4 55.19 -40.97 17.50
C LEU A 4 56.11 -40.54 18.66
N MET A 5 57.25 -39.93 18.32
CA MET A 5 57.62 -38.67 18.95
C MET A 5 58.83 -38.02 18.26
N LEU A 6 58.68 -36.70 18.07
CA LEU A 6 59.76 -35.71 18.06
C LEU A 6 60.62 -35.56 16.80
N PHE A 7 60.05 -34.88 15.81
CA PHE A 7 60.82 -33.96 14.96
C PHE A 7 60.38 -32.52 15.26
N PHE A 8 60.88 -31.98 16.37
CA PHE A 8 61.01 -30.53 16.55
C PHE A 8 62.50 -30.23 16.66
N THR A 9 63.13 -30.03 15.51
CA THR A 9 64.51 -29.56 15.39
C THR A 9 64.57 -28.11 15.88
N ARG A 10 65.16 -27.95 17.06
CA ARG A 10 65.48 -26.68 17.73
C ARG A 10 66.57 -25.93 16.92
N LYS A 11 66.18 -24.96 16.09
CA LYS A 11 67.10 -23.94 15.54
C LYS A 11 67.10 -22.68 16.42
N ARG A 12 68.31 -22.18 16.74
CA ARG A 12 68.57 -20.98 17.55
C ARG A 12 67.80 -19.77 17.02
N LEU A 13 67.00 -19.13 17.89
CA LEU A 13 66.38 -17.83 17.63
C LEU A 13 67.46 -16.75 17.55
N SER A 14 67.61 -16.13 16.38
CA SER A 14 68.20 -14.80 16.22
C SER A 14 67.15 -13.75 16.59
N LEU A 15 67.51 -12.82 17.48
CA LEU A 15 66.67 -11.81 18.13
C LEU A 15 66.18 -10.67 17.22
N ARG A 16 65.89 -10.92 15.93
CA ARG A 16 65.51 -9.88 14.95
C ARG A 16 64.33 -10.25 14.04
N GLY A 17 63.28 -10.87 14.61
CA GLY A 17 62.11 -11.33 13.83
C GLY A 17 60.72 -10.99 14.40
N PHE A 18 60.60 -10.16 15.45
CA PHE A 18 59.32 -9.92 16.14
C PHE A 18 58.37 -8.96 15.40
N VAL A 19 58.89 -8.12 14.50
CA VAL A 19 58.10 -7.07 13.83
C VAL A 19 57.01 -7.66 12.92
N LEU A 20 57.30 -8.77 12.24
CA LEU A 20 56.41 -9.38 11.25
C LEU A 20 55.10 -9.96 11.87
N PRO A 21 55.15 -10.80 12.92
CA PRO A 21 53.92 -11.27 13.58
C PRO A 21 53.14 -10.12 14.25
N PHE A 22 53.81 -9.09 14.78
CA PHE A 22 53.15 -7.92 15.36
C PHE A 22 52.35 -7.14 14.32
N THR A 23 52.92 -6.89 13.13
CA THR A 23 52.19 -6.24 12.03
C THR A 23 51.00 -7.05 11.55
N LEU A 24 51.10 -8.38 11.53
CA LEU A 24 50.00 -9.26 11.14
C LEU A 24 48.83 -9.17 12.12
N VAL A 25 49.11 -9.18 13.42
CA VAL A 25 48.09 -9.00 14.46
C VAL A 25 47.40 -7.64 14.32
N MET A 26 48.16 -6.57 14.09
CA MET A 26 47.59 -5.24 13.88
C MET A 26 46.70 -5.17 12.64
N CYS A 27 47.10 -5.79 11.52
CA CYS A 27 46.26 -5.88 10.33
C CYS A 27 44.96 -6.65 10.59
N MET A 28 45.01 -7.75 11.35
CA MET A 28 43.81 -8.53 11.70
C MET A 28 42.84 -7.73 12.56
N ILE A 29 43.34 -6.98 13.56
CA ILE A 29 42.51 -6.12 14.41
C ILE A 29 41.85 -5.00 13.57
N MET A 30 42.60 -4.36 12.68
CA MET A 30 42.04 -3.32 11.82
C MET A 30 40.99 -3.87 10.85
N LEU A 31 41.19 -5.08 10.33
CA LEU A 31 40.24 -5.73 9.43
C LEU A 31 38.94 -6.12 10.16
N THR A 32 39.04 -6.67 11.38
CA THR A 32 37.85 -7.04 12.16
C THR A 32 37.02 -5.82 12.55
N ILE A 33 37.66 -4.71 12.95
CA ILE A 33 36.97 -3.46 13.24
C ILE A 33 36.26 -2.92 11.98
N SER A 34 36.96 -2.89 10.84
CA SER A 34 36.41 -2.39 9.57
C SER A 34 35.23 -3.22 9.08
N MET A 35 35.32 -4.55 9.21
CA MET A 35 34.23 -5.46 8.87
C MET A 35 33.04 -5.29 9.81
N GLY A 36 33.28 -5.09 11.10
CA GLY A 36 32.25 -4.80 12.09
C GLY A 36 31.44 -3.54 11.74
N ILE A 37 32.14 -2.44 11.43
CA ILE A 37 31.49 -1.18 11.03
C ILE A 37 30.69 -1.35 9.72
N SER A 38 31.27 -2.04 8.74
CA SER A 38 30.62 -2.26 7.44
C SER A 38 29.28 -3.01 7.57
N ILE A 39 29.22 -4.03 8.43
CA ILE A 39 27.98 -4.78 8.67
C ILE A 39 26.90 -3.90 9.31
N VAL A 40 27.27 -3.02 10.25
CA VAL A 40 26.33 -2.09 10.89
C VAL A 40 25.78 -1.09 9.87
N LEU A 41 26.64 -0.51 9.04
CA LEU A 41 26.23 0.47 8.02
C LEU A 41 25.27 -0.13 6.99
N VAL A 42 25.52 -1.36 6.53
CA VAL A 42 24.61 -2.03 5.59
C VAL A 42 23.22 -2.19 6.19
N LYS A 43 23.11 -2.56 7.47
CA LYS A 43 21.81 -2.68 8.16
C LYS A 43 21.12 -1.32 8.29
N GLN A 44 21.85 -0.28 8.66
CA GLN A 44 21.30 1.08 8.77
C GLN A 44 20.75 1.57 7.42
N LEU A 45 21.53 1.41 6.34
CA LEU A 45 21.09 1.78 4.98
C LEU A 45 19.85 0.99 4.54
N TYR A 46 19.77 -0.30 4.88
CA TYR A 46 18.60 -1.11 4.59
C TYR A 46 17.35 -0.59 5.32
N PHE A 47 17.47 -0.29 6.62
CA PHE A 47 16.34 0.26 7.38
C PHE A 47 15.94 1.66 6.93
N SER A 48 16.89 2.52 6.54
CA SER A 48 16.56 3.83 5.98
C SER A 48 15.74 3.72 4.68
N LYS A 49 16.09 2.76 3.80
CA LYS A 49 15.30 2.49 2.59
C LYS A 49 13.89 2.00 2.94
N LEU A 50 13.77 1.06 3.88
CA LEU A 50 12.49 0.51 4.31
C LEU A 50 11.59 1.55 4.99
N SER A 51 12.15 2.46 5.78
CA SER A 51 11.43 3.58 6.38
C SER A 51 10.88 4.50 5.31
N ARG A 52 11.71 4.94 4.36
CA ARG A 52 11.27 5.81 3.26
C ARG A 52 10.16 5.16 2.43
N GLN A 53 10.27 3.86 2.14
CA GLN A 53 9.24 3.12 1.41
C GLN A 53 7.94 3.00 2.22
N SER A 54 8.03 2.88 3.55
CA SER A 54 6.86 2.90 4.43
C SER A 54 6.12 4.22 4.37
N ASP A 55 6.83 5.35 4.45
CA ASP A 55 6.21 6.68 4.43
C ASP A 55 5.45 6.94 3.11
N ILE A 56 6.05 6.50 2.00
CA ILE A 56 5.43 6.57 0.67
C ILE A 56 4.14 5.73 0.62
N ALA A 57 4.19 4.49 1.13
CA ALA A 57 3.04 3.60 1.15
C ALA A 57 1.93 4.12 2.08
N TYR A 58 2.25 4.64 3.26
CA TYR A 58 1.28 5.25 4.17
C TYR A 58 0.58 6.45 3.54
N SER A 59 1.37 7.39 2.99
CA SER A 59 0.82 8.57 2.33
C SER A 59 -0.09 8.20 1.14
N ALA A 60 0.24 7.14 0.41
CA ALA A 60 -0.61 6.64 -0.68
C ALA A 60 -1.93 6.04 -0.16
N ALA A 61 -1.86 5.26 0.93
CA ALA A 61 -3.04 4.68 1.57
C ALA A 61 -3.97 5.78 2.12
N ASP A 62 -3.42 6.78 2.81
CA ASP A 62 -4.18 7.93 3.35
C ASP A 62 -4.91 8.70 2.25
N ALA A 63 -4.20 9.03 1.17
CA ALA A 63 -4.79 9.73 0.03
C ALA A 63 -5.93 8.93 -0.61
N GLY A 64 -5.76 7.61 -0.76
CA GLY A 64 -6.83 6.75 -1.28
C GLY A 64 -8.02 6.61 -0.34
N MET A 65 -7.77 6.57 0.97
CA MET A 65 -8.82 6.52 1.99
C MET A 65 -9.65 7.80 1.97
N MET A 66 -8.98 8.96 2.03
CA MET A 66 -9.63 10.27 2.01
C MET A 66 -10.45 10.47 0.74
N CYS A 67 -9.88 10.09 -0.40
CA CYS A 67 -10.55 10.25 -1.68
C CYS A 67 -11.79 9.37 -1.81
N ALA A 68 -11.71 8.09 -1.45
CA ALA A 68 -12.87 7.20 -1.49
C ALA A 68 -13.97 7.63 -0.52
N THR A 69 -13.59 8.10 0.67
CA THR A 69 -14.55 8.64 1.64
C THR A 69 -15.23 9.89 1.09
N MET A 70 -14.46 10.84 0.55
CA MET A 70 -15.00 12.07 -0.02
C MET A 70 -15.95 11.79 -1.19
N ILE A 71 -15.63 10.84 -2.05
CA ILE A 71 -16.48 10.48 -3.19
C ILE A 71 -17.75 9.75 -2.74
N ASP A 72 -17.64 8.85 -1.77
CA ASP A 72 -18.81 8.15 -1.22
C ASP A 72 -19.78 9.13 -0.55
N ASP A 73 -19.27 10.15 0.14
CA ASP A 73 -20.08 11.14 0.87
C ASP A 73 -20.56 12.30 -0.03
N GLN A 74 -19.82 12.65 -1.09
CA GLN A 74 -20.15 13.78 -1.99
C GLN A 74 -21.15 13.40 -3.09
N TYR A 75 -21.09 12.16 -3.59
CA TYR A 75 -21.96 11.68 -4.66
C TYR A 75 -23.05 10.79 -4.06
N VAL A 76 -24.01 11.45 -3.41
CA VAL A 76 -25.15 10.81 -2.75
C VAL A 76 -26.44 11.33 -3.38
N GLU A 77 -27.37 10.41 -3.67
CA GLU A 77 -28.71 10.74 -4.12
C GLU A 77 -29.50 11.43 -2.98
N PRO A 78 -30.07 12.62 -3.20
CA PRO A 78 -30.73 13.40 -2.13
C PRO A 78 -32.02 12.77 -1.61
N ALA A 79 -32.72 11.97 -2.42
CA ALA A 79 -34.01 11.39 -2.05
C ALA A 79 -33.87 10.18 -1.10
N THR A 80 -32.85 9.36 -1.31
CA THR A 80 -32.71 8.05 -0.66
C THR A 80 -31.44 7.94 0.19
N GLY A 81 -30.49 8.87 0.05
CA GLY A 81 -29.18 8.79 0.68
C GLY A 81 -28.26 7.73 0.05
N ARG A 82 -28.56 7.26 -1.16
CA ARG A 82 -27.74 6.24 -1.84
C ARG A 82 -26.45 6.84 -2.39
N GLY A 83 -25.31 6.35 -1.94
CA GLY A 83 -24.00 6.74 -2.46
C GLY A 83 -23.70 6.14 -3.84
N ILE A 84 -22.72 6.72 -4.53
CA ILE A 84 -22.28 6.29 -5.85
C ILE A 84 -21.69 4.88 -5.87
N PHE A 85 -21.09 4.43 -4.76
CA PHE A 85 -20.66 3.04 -4.64
C PHE A 85 -21.87 2.14 -4.33
N PRO A 86 -22.16 1.15 -5.20
CA PRO A 86 -23.33 0.30 -5.05
C PRO A 86 -23.25 -0.54 -3.78
N TYR A 87 -24.41 -0.77 -3.16
CA TYR A 87 -24.56 -1.61 -1.96
C TYR A 87 -25.75 -2.57 -2.04
N ASN A 88 -26.69 -2.35 -2.95
CA ASN A 88 -27.90 -3.17 -3.05
C ASN A 88 -27.68 -4.32 -4.02
N GLY A 89 -27.50 -5.54 -3.50
CA GLY A 89 -27.28 -6.76 -4.29
C GLY A 89 -28.39 -7.16 -5.26
N LEU A 90 -29.53 -6.47 -5.27
CA LEU A 90 -30.66 -6.72 -6.18
C LEU A 90 -30.61 -5.86 -7.45
N ILE A 91 -29.77 -4.83 -7.49
CA ILE A 91 -29.68 -3.89 -8.60
C ILE A 91 -28.32 -4.05 -9.25
N ASP A 92 -28.30 -4.10 -10.59
CA ASP A 92 -27.05 -4.13 -11.33
C ASP A 92 -26.16 -2.93 -10.96
N PRO A 93 -24.86 -3.14 -10.63
CA PRO A 93 -23.95 -2.08 -10.22
C PRO A 93 -23.89 -0.90 -11.18
N SER A 94 -23.88 -1.15 -12.49
CA SER A 94 -23.77 -0.09 -13.49
C SER A 94 -25.03 0.78 -13.53
N THR A 95 -26.20 0.17 -13.33
CA THR A 95 -27.47 0.87 -13.27
C THR A 95 -27.53 1.76 -12.02
N SER A 96 -27.08 1.25 -10.87
CA SER A 96 -27.03 2.03 -9.63
C SER A 96 -26.09 3.23 -9.73
N ILE A 97 -24.90 3.05 -10.30
CA ILE A 97 -23.90 4.14 -10.47
C ILE A 97 -24.45 5.22 -11.42
N ASN A 98 -25.02 4.82 -12.55
CA ASN A 98 -25.56 5.77 -13.53
C ASN A 98 -26.78 6.54 -13.01
N ALA A 99 -27.64 5.88 -12.21
CA ALA A 99 -28.78 6.54 -11.57
C ALA A 99 -28.31 7.65 -10.61
N VAL A 100 -27.39 7.34 -9.69
CA VAL A 100 -26.84 8.34 -8.76
C VAL A 100 -26.17 9.50 -9.51
N LEU A 101 -25.42 9.23 -10.59
CA LEU A 101 -24.83 10.28 -11.40
C LEU A 101 -25.88 11.16 -12.10
N ALA A 102 -26.97 10.56 -12.60
CA ALA A 102 -28.06 11.31 -13.22
C ALA A 102 -28.74 12.26 -12.23
N ASP A 103 -29.00 11.81 -11.00
CA ASP A 103 -29.63 12.61 -9.95
C ASP A 103 -28.71 13.75 -9.50
N VAL A 104 -27.43 13.46 -9.27
CA VAL A 104 -26.42 14.50 -8.95
C VAL A 104 -26.32 15.52 -10.08
N ASN A 105 -26.36 15.08 -11.34
CA ASN A 105 -26.32 16.00 -12.48
C ASN A 105 -27.58 16.86 -12.60
N ALA A 106 -28.76 16.31 -12.30
CA ALA A 106 -30.00 17.08 -12.28
C ALA A 106 -29.92 18.22 -11.24
N GLU A 107 -29.42 17.93 -10.04
CA GLU A 107 -29.23 18.95 -9.01
C GLU A 107 -28.17 19.99 -9.41
N ARG A 108 -27.06 19.56 -10.00
CA ARG A 108 -26.03 20.47 -10.53
C ARG A 108 -26.56 21.41 -11.60
N GLN A 109 -27.41 20.91 -12.49
CA GLN A 109 -28.05 21.71 -13.53
C GLN A 109 -28.98 22.78 -12.94
N LEU A 110 -29.74 22.44 -11.89
CA LEU A 110 -30.56 23.42 -11.16
C LEU A 110 -29.72 24.53 -10.53
N LEU A 111 -28.48 24.23 -10.12
CA LEU A 111 -27.51 25.19 -9.60
C LEU A 111 -26.67 25.89 -10.69
N GLY A 112 -26.98 25.68 -11.97
CA GLY A 112 -26.24 26.27 -13.10
C GLY A 112 -24.81 25.75 -13.28
N ARG A 113 -24.50 24.56 -12.74
CA ARG A 113 -23.18 23.93 -12.85
C ARG A 113 -23.11 22.97 -14.03
N ALA A 114 -21.91 22.78 -14.57
CA ALA A 114 -21.68 21.82 -15.65
C ALA A 114 -21.97 20.37 -15.21
N VAL A 115 -22.55 19.62 -16.14
CA VAL A 115 -22.82 18.18 -16.04
C VAL A 115 -21.49 17.43 -15.93
N LEU A 116 -21.44 16.45 -15.03
CA LEU A 116 -20.31 15.55 -14.85
C LEU A 116 -20.54 14.23 -15.57
N SER A 117 -19.50 13.71 -16.18
CA SER A 117 -19.41 12.32 -16.62
C SER A 117 -18.71 11.47 -15.55
N LEU A 118 -18.84 10.14 -15.63
CA LEU A 118 -18.13 9.21 -14.74
C LEU A 118 -16.60 9.36 -14.81
N ASN A 119 -16.06 9.82 -15.94
CA ASN A 119 -14.63 10.04 -16.11
C ASN A 119 -14.14 11.33 -15.42
N ASP A 120 -15.03 12.28 -15.16
CA ASP A 120 -14.70 13.52 -14.45
C ASP A 120 -14.53 13.28 -12.94
N ILE A 121 -15.06 12.16 -12.43
CA ILE A 121 -14.88 11.74 -11.05
C ILE A 121 -13.49 11.11 -10.90
N THR A 122 -12.55 11.96 -10.50
CA THR A 122 -11.14 11.61 -10.40
C THR A 122 -10.67 11.56 -8.95
N CYS A 123 -9.71 10.69 -8.72
CA CYS A 123 -9.00 10.53 -7.48
C CYS A 123 -7.51 10.71 -7.76
N ALA A 124 -6.93 11.80 -7.28
CA ALA A 124 -5.63 12.28 -7.74
C ALA A 124 -5.60 12.43 -9.27
N THR A 125 -4.86 11.57 -9.98
CA THR A 125 -4.78 11.62 -11.46
C THR A 125 -5.57 10.50 -12.16
N SER A 126 -6.32 9.71 -11.40
CA SER A 126 -7.02 8.52 -11.93
C SER A 126 -8.53 8.73 -11.94
N ALA A 127 -9.15 8.61 -13.11
CA ALA A 127 -10.61 8.52 -13.22
C ALA A 127 -11.08 7.20 -12.63
N ILE A 128 -11.89 7.25 -11.55
CA ILE A 128 -12.20 6.07 -10.75
C ILE A 128 -13.03 5.07 -11.52
N PHE A 129 -14.04 5.51 -12.26
CA PHE A 129 -14.97 4.62 -12.95
C PHE A 129 -14.50 4.22 -14.35
N ASN A 130 -13.32 4.70 -14.76
CA ASN A 130 -12.71 4.29 -16.03
C ASN A 130 -11.91 3.00 -15.84
N GLY A 131 -12.51 1.86 -16.20
CA GLY A 131 -11.88 0.54 -16.07
C GLY A 131 -10.52 0.40 -16.76
N SER A 132 -10.24 1.17 -17.82
CA SER A 132 -8.95 1.16 -18.51
C SER A 132 -7.84 1.89 -17.75
N ILE A 133 -8.20 2.83 -16.86
CA ILE A 133 -7.24 3.64 -16.10
C ILE A 133 -7.08 3.11 -14.67
N SER A 134 -8.19 2.82 -13.99
CA SER A 134 -8.22 2.46 -12.57
C SER A 134 -8.45 0.97 -12.33
N SER A 135 -8.75 0.18 -13.37
CA SER A 135 -9.20 -1.21 -13.21
C SER A 135 -10.41 -1.32 -12.28
N PHE A 136 -11.34 -0.36 -12.37
CA PHE A 136 -12.60 -0.38 -11.61
C PHE A 136 -13.35 -1.69 -11.80
N ALA A 137 -13.67 -2.34 -10.69
CA ALA A 137 -14.45 -3.57 -10.68
C ALA A 137 -15.39 -3.60 -9.49
N VAL A 138 -16.59 -4.11 -9.70
CA VAL A 138 -17.57 -4.35 -8.64
C VAL A 138 -17.82 -5.84 -8.56
N VAL A 139 -17.71 -6.41 -7.35
CA VAL A 139 -17.97 -7.83 -7.10
C VAL A 139 -19.00 -7.98 -5.98
N PRO A 140 -19.87 -9.00 -6.02
CA PRO A 140 -20.79 -9.29 -4.92
C PRO A 140 -20.03 -9.47 -3.60
N PHE A 141 -20.59 -8.94 -2.51
CA PHE A 141 -20.06 -9.05 -1.17
C PHE A 141 -21.18 -9.42 -0.20
N SER A 142 -20.89 -10.24 0.80
CA SER A 142 -21.82 -10.50 1.88
C SER A 142 -21.09 -10.58 3.21
N ARG A 143 -21.80 -10.24 4.28
CA ARG A 143 -21.30 -10.34 5.66
C ARG A 143 -22.37 -10.94 6.58
N LEU A 144 -21.94 -11.45 7.72
CA LEU A 144 -22.84 -11.75 8.83
C LEU A 144 -22.95 -10.52 9.73
N THR A 145 -24.18 -10.16 10.08
CA THR A 145 -24.49 -9.14 11.10
C THR A 145 -24.31 -9.71 12.51
N ALA A 146 -24.36 -8.85 13.53
CA ALA A 146 -24.30 -9.28 14.94
C ALA A 146 -25.45 -10.25 15.33
N SER A 147 -26.56 -10.22 14.59
CA SER A 147 -27.72 -11.10 14.76
C SER A 147 -27.65 -12.38 13.90
N ASN A 148 -26.48 -12.73 13.34
CA ASN A 148 -26.26 -13.88 12.44
C ASN A 148 -27.11 -13.86 11.15
N GLN A 149 -27.63 -12.70 10.74
CA GLN A 149 -28.29 -12.55 9.44
C GLN A 149 -27.26 -12.22 8.37
N THR A 150 -27.36 -12.89 7.21
CA THR A 150 -26.53 -12.58 6.04
C THR A 150 -27.03 -11.31 5.39
N GLU A 151 -26.16 -10.31 5.34
CA GLU A 151 -26.41 -9.06 4.65
C GLU A 151 -25.63 -9.04 3.34
N SER A 152 -26.35 -8.89 2.23
CA SER A 152 -25.77 -8.83 0.88
C SER A 152 -25.49 -7.40 0.46
N GLY A 153 -24.43 -7.23 -0.34
CA GLY A 153 -24.11 -5.99 -1.00
C GLY A 153 -23.00 -6.14 -2.03
N TYR A 154 -22.17 -5.11 -2.18
CA TYR A 154 -21.12 -5.07 -3.20
C TYR A 154 -19.79 -4.56 -2.65
N ALA A 155 -18.71 -5.05 -3.23
CA ALA A 155 -17.37 -4.51 -3.07
C ALA A 155 -16.93 -3.86 -4.38
N SER A 156 -16.76 -2.55 -4.36
CA SER A 156 -16.19 -1.77 -5.46
C SER A 156 -14.69 -1.63 -5.23
N SER A 157 -13.87 -1.91 -6.23
CA SER A 157 -12.42 -1.79 -6.13
C SER A 157 -11.86 -1.00 -7.29
N PHE A 158 -10.84 -0.17 -7.02
CA PHE A 158 -10.15 0.61 -8.02
C PHE A 158 -8.72 0.91 -7.59
N SER A 159 -7.86 1.12 -8.58
CA SER A 159 -6.47 1.51 -8.41
C SER A 159 -6.32 3.00 -8.73
N MET A 160 -5.45 3.66 -7.97
CA MET A 160 -5.14 5.06 -8.17
C MET A 160 -3.64 5.25 -8.36
N ARG A 161 -3.29 6.15 -9.28
CA ARG A 161 -1.93 6.66 -9.49
C ARG A 161 -1.89 8.12 -9.06
N MET A 162 -0.91 8.42 -8.24
CA MET A 162 -0.61 9.76 -7.75
C MET A 162 0.74 10.19 -8.30
N ASN A 163 0.74 11.22 -9.15
CA ASN A 163 1.97 11.82 -9.66
C ASN A 163 2.62 12.70 -8.58
N LEU A 164 3.90 12.49 -8.29
CA LEU A 164 4.65 13.30 -7.32
C LEU A 164 5.34 14.53 -7.92
N GLY A 165 5.18 14.76 -9.23
CA GLY A 165 5.77 15.89 -9.94
C GLY A 165 7.23 15.68 -10.36
N ASP A 166 7.85 14.57 -9.96
CA ASP A 166 9.23 14.18 -10.29
C ASP A 166 9.29 13.02 -11.32
N GLY A 167 8.16 12.70 -11.96
CA GLY A 167 8.02 11.57 -12.87
C GLY A 167 7.87 10.22 -12.17
N THR A 168 7.88 10.19 -10.83
CA THR A 168 7.55 8.99 -10.05
C THR A 168 6.08 8.99 -9.62
N PHE A 169 5.55 7.79 -9.42
CA PHE A 169 4.16 7.58 -9.05
C PHE A 169 4.05 6.80 -7.74
N ARG A 170 3.10 7.23 -6.90
CA ARG A 170 2.60 6.40 -5.80
C ARG A 170 1.31 5.73 -6.23
N CYS A 171 1.10 4.52 -5.75
CA CYS A 171 -0.09 3.76 -6.07
C CYS A 171 -0.82 3.35 -4.82
N ALA A 172 -2.15 3.34 -4.92
CA ALA A 172 -2.98 2.68 -3.95
C ALA A 172 -4.08 1.88 -4.64
N LYS A 173 -4.51 0.80 -3.99
CA LYS A 173 -5.69 0.04 -4.35
C LYS A 173 -6.73 0.28 -3.27
N VAL A 174 -7.87 0.79 -3.67
CA VAL A 174 -8.98 1.07 -2.76
C VAL A 174 -10.08 0.04 -3.00
N THR A 175 -10.62 -0.49 -1.91
CA THR A 175 -11.77 -1.38 -1.91
C THR A 175 -12.83 -0.82 -0.98
N VAL A 176 -14.00 -0.51 -1.52
CA VAL A 176 -15.18 -0.03 -0.81
C VAL A 176 -16.19 -1.15 -0.76
N LYS A 177 -16.38 -1.74 0.42
CA LYS A 177 -17.40 -2.75 0.68
C LYS A 177 -18.60 -2.06 1.30
N LYS A 178 -19.78 -2.19 0.70
CA LYS A 178 -21.01 -1.62 1.23
C LYS A 178 -22.14 -2.63 1.21
N THR A 179 -22.95 -2.55 2.26
CA THR A 179 -24.27 -3.17 2.40
C THR A 179 -25.24 -2.09 2.87
N SER A 180 -26.48 -2.44 3.22
CA SER A 180 -27.47 -1.48 3.74
C SER A 180 -27.07 -0.78 5.04
N THR A 181 -26.35 -1.48 5.92
CA THR A 181 -26.00 -1.00 7.27
C THR A 181 -24.50 -0.87 7.50
N TYR A 182 -23.69 -1.31 6.54
CA TYR A 182 -22.25 -1.38 6.72
C TYR A 182 -21.49 -0.79 5.55
N ARG A 183 -20.42 -0.09 5.90
CA ARG A 183 -19.44 0.44 4.98
C ARG A 183 -18.06 0.14 5.53
N GLN A 184 -17.22 -0.43 4.69
CA GLN A 184 -15.80 -0.58 4.94
C GLN A 184 -15.02 -0.08 3.74
N ILE A 185 -14.15 0.89 3.98
CA ILE A 185 -13.19 1.39 3.00
C ILE A 185 -11.82 0.85 3.41
N ILE A 186 -11.17 0.15 2.50
CA ILE A 186 -9.82 -0.38 2.64
C ILE A 186 -8.96 0.34 1.59
N SER A 187 -7.95 1.07 2.01
CA SER A 187 -6.98 1.68 1.10
C SER A 187 -5.61 1.04 1.33
N GLN A 188 -5.09 0.35 0.32
CA GLN A 188 -3.80 -0.32 0.32
C GLN A 188 -2.82 0.53 -0.49
N GLY A 189 -1.90 1.21 0.18
CA GLY A 189 -0.85 2.00 -0.45
C GLY A 189 0.41 1.17 -0.69
N TYR A 190 1.06 1.43 -1.82
CA TYR A 190 2.25 0.71 -2.26
C TYR A 190 3.42 1.68 -2.48
N ALA A 191 4.62 1.25 -2.07
CA ALA A 191 5.85 2.00 -2.30
C ALA A 191 6.23 2.12 -3.80
N ALA A 192 5.66 1.27 -4.66
CA ALA A 192 5.84 1.30 -6.11
C ALA A 192 4.56 0.87 -6.83
N CYS A 193 4.38 1.36 -8.06
CA CYS A 193 3.17 1.15 -8.88
C CYS A 193 3.18 -0.09 -9.76
N SER A 194 4.25 -0.88 -9.76
CA SER A 194 4.38 -2.06 -10.63
C SER A 194 4.46 -3.34 -9.80
N ASP A 195 3.76 -4.37 -10.29
CA ASP A 195 3.86 -5.75 -9.78
C ASP A 195 5.24 -6.39 -10.05
N VAL A 196 6.10 -5.69 -10.80
CA VAL A 196 7.43 -6.16 -11.23
C VAL A 196 8.49 -5.99 -10.15
N MET A 197 8.29 -5.11 -9.17
CA MET A 197 9.18 -5.05 -8.02
C MET A 197 8.82 -6.19 -7.06
N SER A 198 9.73 -7.13 -6.85
CA SER A 198 9.47 -8.43 -6.21
C SER A 198 8.76 -8.38 -4.85
N ARG A 199 8.72 -7.25 -4.12
CA ARG A 199 7.89 -6.99 -2.93
C ARG A 199 7.73 -5.47 -2.71
N PRO A 200 6.72 -4.78 -3.27
CA PRO A 200 6.45 -3.42 -2.83
C PRO A 200 6.03 -3.49 -1.36
N LEU A 201 6.64 -2.66 -0.52
CA LEU A 201 6.17 -2.50 0.84
C LEU A 201 4.73 -1.95 0.80
N GLU A 202 3.81 -2.68 1.41
CA GLU A 202 2.38 -2.37 1.45
C GLU A 202 1.99 -1.85 2.84
N ARG A 203 1.15 -0.82 2.86
CA ARG A 203 0.47 -0.33 4.07
C ARG A 203 -1.02 -0.22 3.80
N ALA A 204 -1.84 -0.70 4.71
CA ALA A 204 -3.29 -0.67 4.57
C ALA A 204 -3.94 0.15 5.68
N ILE A 205 -4.92 0.93 5.32
CA ILE A 205 -5.79 1.68 6.23
C ILE A 205 -7.20 1.18 6.02
N VAL A 206 -7.88 0.87 7.12
CA VAL A 206 -9.24 0.33 7.10
C VAL A 206 -10.12 1.25 7.93
N ASN A 207 -11.13 1.83 7.30
CA ASN A 207 -12.19 2.56 7.97
C ASN A 207 -13.45 1.72 7.86
N THR A 208 -14.04 1.37 9.00
CA THR A 208 -15.26 0.56 9.07
C THR A 208 -16.30 1.32 9.86
N THR A 209 -17.47 1.51 9.25
CA THR A 209 -18.64 2.11 9.87
C THR A 209 -19.79 1.11 9.78
N ASP A 210 -20.38 0.81 10.94
CA ASP A 210 -21.53 -0.08 11.07
C ASP A 210 -22.62 0.71 11.79
N THR A 211 -23.77 0.89 11.15
CA THR A 211 -24.94 1.43 11.84
C THR A 211 -25.59 0.28 12.59
N ALA A 212 -25.22 0.11 13.86
CA ALA A 212 -25.85 -0.86 14.74
C ALA A 212 -27.38 -0.60 14.76
N GLN A 213 -28.15 -1.59 14.30
CA GLN A 213 -29.58 -1.69 14.58
C GLN A 213 -29.80 -2.40 15.91
#